data_AF-A0AA88HVK3-F1
#
_entry.id   AF-A0AA88HVK3-F1
#
_cell.length_a   1.000
_cell.length_b   1.000
_cell.length_c   1.000
_cell.angle_alpha   90.00
_cell.angle_beta   90.00
_cell.angle_gamma   90.00
#
_symmetry.space_group_name_H-M   'P 1'
#
loop_
_entity.id
_entity.type
_entity.pdbx_description
1 polymer ?
#
loop_
_entity_poly.entity_id
_entity_poly.type
_entity_poly.pdbx_seq_one_letter_code
_entity_poly.pdbx_strand_id
1 'polypeptide(L)' 'MHVDVPDRRTRNQIDHFLISRHRRSSLLDVRGFRGADVNSDHILEVAETRIDLNAQKLKAEKVSKQFDSDTLEDRDKRRR' A
#
# COMPACT_ATOMS: atom_id res chain seq x y z
N MET A 1 -22.42 -9.68 18.15
CA MET A 1 -22.26 -9.11 19.50
C MET A 1 -23.00 -7.78 19.51
N HIS A 2 -23.91 -7.56 20.48
CA HIS A 2 -24.72 -6.35 20.58
C HIS A 2 -23.85 -5.27 21.23
N VAL A 3 -23.37 -4.32 20.45
CA VAL A 3 -22.60 -3.18 20.97
C VAL A 3 -23.62 -2.16 21.45
N ASP A 4 -23.95 -2.23 22.75
CA ASP A 4 -24.81 -1.25 23.39
C ASP A 4 -24.16 0.13 23.31
N VAL A 5 -24.81 1.02 22.56
CA VAL A 5 -24.50 2.45 22.57
C VAL A 5 -25.50 3.09 23.53
N PRO A 6 -25.06 3.90 24.53
CA PRO A 6 -25.95 4.40 25.58
C PRO A 6 -27.10 5.30 25.09
N ASP A 7 -27.11 5.70 23.82
CA ASP A 7 -28.07 6.64 23.24
C ASP A 7 -28.69 6.22 21.89
N ARG A 8 -28.30 5.05 21.33
CA ARG A 8 -28.64 4.59 19.95
C ARG A 8 -28.35 5.60 18.82
N ARG A 9 -27.68 6.71 19.10
CA ARG A 9 -27.38 7.80 18.17
C ARG A 9 -25.96 7.75 17.67
N THR A 10 -25.05 7.35 18.55
CA THR A 10 -23.62 7.25 18.22
C THR A 10 -23.35 5.88 17.59
N ARG A 11 -22.49 5.83 16.56
CA ARG A 11 -21.93 4.57 16.06
C ARG A 11 -20.44 4.61 16.28
N ASN A 12 -19.89 3.55 16.83
CA ASN A 12 -18.44 3.41 16.95
C ASN A 12 -17.85 3.31 15.53
N GLN A 13 -16.93 4.22 15.19
CA GLN A 13 -16.15 4.18 13.95
C GLN A 13 -14.70 3.91 14.33
N ILE A 14 -14.23 2.70 14.06
CA ILE A 14 -12.86 2.24 14.37
C ILE A 14 -11.98 2.21 13.13
N ASP A 15 -12.58 2.32 11.95
CA ASP A 15 -11.92 2.33 10.66
C ASP A 15 -11.87 3.77 10.14
N HIS A 16 -10.69 4.23 9.73
CA HIS A 16 -10.48 5.61 9.26
C HIS A 16 -9.47 5.67 8.12
N PHE A 17 -9.78 6.47 7.09
CA PHE A 17 -8.82 6.89 6.08
C PHE A 17 -8.12 8.19 6.49
N LEU A 18 -6.78 8.15 6.54
CA LEU A 18 -5.97 9.35 6.79
C LEU A 18 -5.47 9.93 5.47
N ILE A 19 -5.71 11.23 5.27
CA ILE A 19 -5.17 11.99 4.14
C ILE A 19 -4.37 13.19 4.64
N SER A 20 -3.25 13.50 3.97
CA SER A 20 -2.50 14.71 4.29
C SER A 20 -3.37 15.96 4.14
N ARG A 21 -3.24 16.92 5.06
CA ARG A 21 -4.01 18.17 5.04
C ARG A 21 -3.89 18.92 3.71
N HIS A 22 -2.70 18.89 3.11
CA HIS A 22 -2.40 19.51 1.81
C HIS A 22 -3.12 18.86 0.63
N ARG A 23 -3.51 17.59 0.74
CA ARG A 23 -4.21 16.83 -0.31
C ARG A 23 -5.67 16.57 0.04
N ARG A 24 -6.21 17.14 1.11
CA ARG A 24 -7.62 16.97 1.53
C ARG A 24 -8.63 17.14 0.38
N SER A 25 -8.39 18.09 -0.52
CA SER A 25 -9.27 18.37 -1.66
C SER A 25 -9.26 17.29 -2.75
N SER A 26 -8.31 16.34 -2.71
CA SER A 26 -8.29 15.21 -3.63
C SER A 26 -9.28 14.11 -3.24
N LEU A 27 -9.73 14.08 -1.99
CA LEU A 27 -10.73 13.12 -1.50
C LEU A 27 -12.10 13.52 -2.04
N LEU A 28 -12.63 12.72 -2.97
CA LEU A 28 -13.89 12.99 -3.66
C LEU A 28 -15.09 12.48 -2.85
N ASP A 29 -14.96 11.29 -2.26
CA ASP A 29 -16.05 10.64 -1.55
C ASP A 29 -15.53 9.57 -0.57
N VAL A 30 -16.31 9.30 0.48
CA VAL A 30 -16.07 8.20 1.43
C VAL A 30 -17.41 7.53 1.75
N ARG A 31 -17.53 6.24 1.46
CA ARG A 31 -18.77 5.47 1.65
C ARG A 31 -18.49 4.12 2.31
N GLY A 32 -19.41 3.70 3.17
CA GLY A 32 -19.43 2.33 3.70
C GLY A 32 -20.09 1.38 2.71
N PHE A 33 -19.39 0.33 2.31
CA PHE A 33 -19.86 -0.72 1.42
C PHE A 33 -20.40 -1.91 2.21
N ARG A 34 -21.73 -1.98 2.31
CA ARG A 34 -22.48 -3.07 2.98
C ARG A 34 -22.75 -4.20 1.99
N GLY A 35 -21.70 -4.91 1.58
CA GLY A 35 -21.81 -6.02 0.63
C GLY A 35 -20.49 -6.72 0.36
N ALA A 36 -19.44 -6.42 1.14
CA ALA A 36 -18.19 -7.15 1.06
C ALA A 36 -18.41 -8.54 1.70
N ASP A 37 -18.21 -9.60 0.91
CA ASP A 37 -18.38 -10.99 1.32
C ASP A 37 -17.16 -11.51 2.09
N VAL A 38 -16.73 -10.74 3.08
CA VAL A 38 -15.74 -11.12 4.07
C VAL A 38 -16.49 -11.14 5.38
N ASN A 39 -16.54 -12.30 6.05
CA ASN A 39 -17.14 -12.51 7.38
C ASN A 39 -16.42 -11.73 8.50
N SER A 40 -16.02 -10.49 8.24
CA SER A 40 -15.52 -9.52 9.20
C SER A 40 -16.71 -8.79 9.81
N ASP A 41 -16.62 -8.47 11.09
CA ASP A 41 -17.53 -7.56 11.78
C ASP A 41 -17.32 -6.09 11.36
N HIS A 42 -16.32 -5.81 10.53
CA HIS A 42 -16.04 -4.50 9.96
C HIS A 42 -16.84 -4.20 8.69
N ILE A 43 -17.29 -2.95 8.57
CA ILE A 43 -17.86 -2.42 7.33
C ILE A 43 -16.69 -2.00 6.44
N LEU A 44 -16.65 -2.49 5.21
CA LEU A 44 -15.68 -2.01 4.24
C LEU A 44 -15.91 -0.52 3.98
N GLU A 45 -14.98 0.34 4.38
CA GLU A 45 -15.00 1.74 3.97
C GLU A 45 -14.29 1.88 2.62
N VAL A 46 -14.82 2.72 1.73
CA VAL A 46 -14.27 2.99 0.40
C VAL A 46 -14.09 4.48 0.25
N ALA A 47 -12.87 4.91 -0.05
CA ALA A 47 -12.52 6.30 -0.35
C ALA A 47 -12.22 6.47 -1.84
N GLU A 48 -12.92 7.39 -2.50
CA GLU A 48 -12.64 7.82 -3.87
C GLU A 48 -11.72 9.05 -3.84
N THR A 49 -10.61 9.02 -4.57
CA THR A 49 -9.62 10.11 -4.57
C THR A 49 -9.07 10.38 -5.98
N ARG A 50 -8.75 11.65 -6.25
CA ARG A 50 -8.13 12.10 -7.51
C ARG A 50 -6.75 12.67 -7.24
N ILE A 51 -5.71 11.87 -7.47
CA ILE A 51 -4.31 12.27 -7.26
C ILE A 51 -3.48 12.07 -8.52
N ASP A 52 -2.57 13.00 -8.78
CA ASP A 52 -1.54 12.86 -9.80
C ASP A 52 -0.34 12.11 -9.21
N LEU A 53 -0.04 10.94 -9.77
CA LEU A 53 1.11 10.14 -9.37
C LEU A 53 2.31 10.52 -10.23
N ASN A 54 3.37 11.00 -9.60
CA ASN A 54 4.66 11.10 -10.26
C ASN A 54 5.48 9.85 -9.92
N ALA A 55 5.74 9.02 -10.94
CA ALA A 55 6.62 7.88 -10.78
C ALA A 55 8.06 8.39 -10.60
N GLN A 56 8.51 8.49 -9.36
CA GLN A 56 9.94 8.59 -9.09
C GLN A 56 10.57 7.29 -9.55
N LYS A 57 11.26 7.32 -10.69
CA LYS A 57 12.19 6.26 -11.04
C LYS A 57 13.22 6.23 -9.92
N LEU A 58 13.12 5.25 -9.02
CA LEU A 58 14.29 4.85 -8.26
C LEU A 58 15.37 4.64 -9.31
N LYS A 59 16.42 5.46 -9.29
CA LYS A 59 17.64 5.13 -10.02
C LYS A 59 18.10 3.84 -9.37
N ALA A 60 17.66 2.70 -9.92
CA ALA A 60 18.41 1.49 -9.75
C ALA A 60 19.78 1.88 -10.29
N GLU A 61 20.73 2.07 -9.39
CA GLU A 61 22.13 2.09 -9.79
C GLU A 61 22.32 0.77 -10.52
N LYS A 62 22.34 0.83 -11.85
CA LYS A 62 22.77 -0.29 -12.67
C LYS A 62 24.26 -0.44 -12.42
N VAL A 63 24.62 -0.96 -11.26
CA VAL A 63 25.90 -1.64 -11.09
C VAL A 63 25.67 -3.04 -11.65
N SER A 64 25.50 -3.14 -12.98
CA SER A 64 25.86 -4.39 -13.63
C SER A 64 27.37 -4.49 -13.49
N LYS A 65 27.83 -5.16 -12.43
CA LYS A 65 29.22 -5.57 -12.35
C LYS A 65 29.43 -6.51 -13.54
N GLN A 66 30.06 -6.02 -14.61
CA GLN A 66 30.56 -6.91 -15.64
C GLN A 66 31.66 -7.73 -14.98
N PHE A 67 31.38 -9.02 -14.80
CA PHE A 67 32.41 -9.99 -14.45
C PHE A 67 33.04 -10.43 -15.76
N ASP A 68 34.37 -10.34 -15.82
CA ASP A 68 35.14 -10.88 -16.93
C ASP A 68 35.01 -12.42 -16.91
N SER A 69 34.19 -12.93 -17.83
CA SER A 69 33.90 -14.35 -17.98
C SER A 69 35.12 -15.16 -18.41
N ASP A 70 36.10 -14.52 -19.07
CA ASP A 70 37.29 -15.20 -19.58
C ASP A 70 38.17 -15.68 -18.40
N THR A 71 38.09 -14.98 -17.27
CA THR A 71 38.74 -15.40 -16.01
C THR A 71 38.18 -16.71 -15.44
N LEU A 72 36.96 -17.12 -15.81
CA LEU A 72 36.28 -18.28 -15.24
C LEU A 72 36.53 -19.58 -16.03
N GLU A 73 37.07 -19.47 -17.24
CA GLU A 73 37.39 -20.62 -18.11
C GLU A 73 38.76 -21.23 -17.81
N ASP A 74 39.62 -20.49 -17.11
CA ASP A 74 40.95 -20.94 -16.71
C ASP A 74 40.87 -21.93 -15.54
N ARG A 75 40.84 -23.23 -15.87
CA ARG A 75 40.78 -24.33 -14.87
C ARG A 75 41.98 -24.36 -13.93
N ASP A 76 43.12 -23.77 -14.29
CA ASP A 76 44.34 -23.81 -13.50
C ASP A 76 44.38 -22.76 -12.37
N LYS A 77 43.55 -21.71 -12.45
CA LYS A 77 43.43 -20.69 -11.38
C LYS A 77 42.50 -21.09 -10.23
N ARG A 78 41.76 -22.20 -10.34
CA ARG A 78 40.83 -22.68 -9.28
C ARG A 78 41.52 -23.46 -8.15
N ARG A 79 42.85 -23.60 -8.14
CA ARG A 79 43.59 -24.47 -7.21
C ARG A 79 44.74 -23.80 -6.45
N ARG A 80 44.58 -22.55 -6.00
CA ARG A 80 45.43 -21.99 -4.94
C ARG A 80 44.61 -21.36 -3.83
#